data_AF-A0A349GYD0-F1
#
_entry.id   AF-A0A349GYD0-F1
#
_cell.length_a   1.000
_cell.length_b   1.000
_cell.length_c   1.000
_cell.angle_alpha   90.00
_cell.angle_beta   90.00
_cell.angle_gamma   90.00
#
_symmetry.space_group_name_H-M   'P 1'
#
loop_
_entity.id
_entity.type
_entity.pdbx_description
1 polymer ?
#
loop_
_entity_poly.entity_id
_entity_poly.type
_entity_poly.pdbx_seq_one_letter_code
_entity_poly.pdbx_strand_id
1 'polypeptide(L)'
;WHKLASDEILIYHAGTPMQQLLIYPDGTLHEVVLGPDVVKGHQPQVIIPAGTWMGFRIMDDDPKAWGLYGVFCAPGWHFDDIAIAPASDIIARFPHAGERIKALRMAE
;
A
#
# COMPACT_ATOMS: atom_id res chain seq x y z
N TRP A 1 -1.51 4.53 -7.69
CA TRP A 1 -0.37 4.63 -6.77
C TRP A 1 -0.39 5.99 -6.15
N HIS A 2 0.01 6.10 -4.89
CA HIS A 2 0.13 7.40 -4.24
C HIS A 2 1.30 7.39 -3.26
N LYS A 3 1.70 8.57 -2.81
CA LYS A 3 2.59 8.78 -1.67
C LYS A 3 2.15 10.01 -0.90
N LEU A 4 2.49 10.06 0.38
CA LEU A 4 2.19 11.19 1.26
C LEU A 4 3.46 11.94 1.66
N ALA A 5 3.33 13.22 2.01
CA ALA A 5 4.40 14.02 2.61
C ALA A 5 4.56 13.77 4.13
N SER A 6 3.58 13.11 4.76
CA SER A 6 3.59 12.68 6.15
C SER A 6 3.79 11.17 6.27
N ASP A 7 4.20 10.70 7.45
CA ASP A 7 4.15 9.28 7.75
C ASP A 7 2.70 8.82 7.86
N GLU A 8 2.42 7.65 7.30
CA GLU A 8 1.09 7.03 7.31
C GLU A 8 1.11 5.75 8.14
N ILE A 9 0.13 5.58 9.02
CA ILE A 9 -0.05 4.41 9.85
C ILE A 9 -1.36 3.74 9.41
N LEU A 10 -1.23 2.61 8.74
CA LEU A 10 -2.36 1.77 8.36
C LEU A 10 -2.68 0.78 9.46
N ILE A 11 -3.97 0.61 9.75
CA ILE A 11 -4.48 -0.31 10.77
C ILE A 11 -5.57 -1.17 10.16
N TYR A 12 -5.46 -2.49 10.30
CA TYR A 12 -6.54 -3.41 9.98
C TYR A 12 -7.64 -3.34 11.05
N HIS A 13 -8.90 -3.23 10.64
CA HIS A 13 -10.04 -3.30 11.55
C HIS A 13 -10.87 -4.56 11.34
N ALA A 14 -11.27 -4.87 10.09
CA ALA A 14 -12.10 -6.03 9.79
C ALA A 14 -12.09 -6.38 8.29
N GLY A 15 -12.64 -7.54 7.95
CA GLY A 15 -12.83 -7.99 6.57
C GLY A 15 -11.59 -8.67 5.97
N THR A 16 -11.50 -8.65 4.65
CA THR A 16 -10.42 -9.28 3.90
C THR A 16 -9.09 -8.54 4.14
N PRO A 17 -7.96 -9.24 4.31
CA PRO A 17 -6.63 -8.63 4.34
C PRO A 17 -6.26 -7.91 3.03
N MET A 18 -5.31 -7.01 3.13
CA MET A 18 -4.77 -6.25 2.01
C MET A 18 -3.32 -6.62 1.75
N GLN A 19 -2.98 -6.93 0.50
CA GLN A 19 -1.58 -6.96 0.07
C GLN A 19 -1.17 -5.55 -0.31
N GLN A 20 -0.02 -5.10 0.19
CA GLN A 20 0.54 -3.79 -0.09
C GLN A 20 1.98 -3.93 -0.61
N LEU A 21 2.30 -3.12 -1.63
CA LEU A 21 3.64 -2.96 -2.15
C LEU A 21 4.09 -1.53 -1.90
N LEU A 22 5.19 -1.40 -1.17
CA LEU A 22 5.86 -0.17 -0.82
C LEU A 22 7.15 -0.03 -1.63
N ILE A 23 7.38 1.18 -2.16
CA ILE A 23 8.62 1.56 -2.84
C ILE A 23 9.17 2.77 -2.11
N TYR A 24 10.21 2.54 -1.32
CA TYR A 24 10.86 3.58 -0.53
C TYR A 24 11.59 4.60 -1.42
N PRO A 25 11.94 5.79 -0.89
CA PRO A 25 12.62 6.83 -1.66
C PRO A 25 13.95 6.40 -2.31
N ASP A 26 14.64 5.41 -1.73
CA ASP A 26 15.87 4.82 -2.25
C ASP A 26 15.62 3.76 -3.35
N GLY A 27 14.36 3.46 -3.66
CA GLY A 27 13.95 2.43 -4.60
C GLY A 27 13.82 1.03 -4.01
N THR A 28 14.08 0.84 -2.72
CA THR A 28 13.90 -0.46 -2.04
C THR A 28 12.42 -0.84 -2.02
N LEU A 29 12.14 -2.11 -2.27
CA LEU A 29 10.80 -2.67 -2.26
C LEU A 29 10.51 -3.37 -0.94
N HIS A 30 9.29 -3.20 -0.44
CA HIS A 30 8.79 -3.97 0.69
C HIS A 30 7.34 -4.36 0.46
N GLU A 31 7.03 -5.63 0.70
CA GLU A 31 5.68 -6.16 0.60
C GLU A 31 5.20 -6.59 1.96
N VAL A 32 3.95 -6.25 2.24
CA VAL A 32 3.30 -6.58 3.50
C VAL A 32 1.86 -6.98 3.27
N VAL A 33 1.36 -7.86 4.12
CA VAL A 33 -0.06 -8.17 4.20
C VAL A 33 -0.62 -7.48 5.44
N LEU A 34 -1.44 -6.44 5.24
CA LEU A 34 -2.17 -5.76 6.30
C LEU A 34 -3.39 -6.60 6.67
N GLY A 35 -3.37 -7.23 7.86
CA GLY A 35 -4.39 -8.18 8.26
C GLY A 35 -4.18 -8.79 9.65
N PRO A 36 -5.08 -9.68 10.10
CA PRO A 36 -5.12 -10.11 11.50
C PRO A 36 -4.28 -11.37 11.83
N ASP A 37 -3.89 -12.16 10.82
CA ASP A 37 -3.23 -13.46 11.03
C ASP A 37 -1.72 -13.32 11.22
N VAL A 38 -1.32 -12.89 12.42
CA VAL A 38 0.09 -12.64 12.78
C VAL A 38 0.96 -13.89 12.68
N VAL A 39 0.37 -15.07 12.86
CA VAL A 39 1.09 -16.36 12.78
C VAL A 39 1.47 -16.70 11.34
N LYS A 40 0.72 -16.16 10.36
CA LYS A 40 1.03 -16.20 8.94
C LYS A 40 1.82 -14.98 8.45
N GLY A 41 2.30 -14.14 9.35
CA GLY A 41 3.10 -12.96 9.02
C GLY A 41 2.27 -11.75 8.57
N HIS A 42 0.95 -11.75 8.76
CA HIS A 42 0.17 -10.53 8.56
C HIS A 42 0.59 -9.50 9.62
N GLN A 43 0.55 -8.23 9.24
CA GLN A 43 0.79 -7.12 10.14
C GLN A 43 -0.55 -6.41 10.37
N PRO A 44 -1.10 -6.40 11.59
CA PRO A 44 -2.35 -5.69 11.88
C PRO A 44 -2.19 -4.16 11.79
N GLN A 45 -0.95 -3.68 11.85
CA GLN A 45 -0.58 -2.28 11.74
C GLN A 45 0.73 -2.17 10.94
N VAL A 46 0.82 -1.19 10.05
CA VAL A 46 2.01 -0.90 9.24
C VAL A 46 2.29 0.60 9.29
N ILE A 47 3.55 0.97 9.51
CA ILE A 47 4.02 2.36 9.39
C ILE A 47 4.70 2.53 8.04
N ILE A 48 4.29 3.54 7.30
CA ILE A 48 4.76 3.87 5.96
C ILE A 48 5.42 5.24 6.06
N PRO A 49 6.76 5.32 5.93
CA PRO A 49 7.47 6.58 5.97
C PRO A 49 7.04 7.53 4.85
N ALA A 50 7.05 8.82 5.14
CA ALA A 50 6.80 9.87 4.17
C ALA A 50 7.64 9.70 2.89
N GLY A 51 7.05 10.04 1.75
CA GLY A 51 7.68 9.95 0.44
C GLY A 51 7.69 8.54 -0.18
N THR A 52 7.20 7.52 0.52
CA THR A 52 7.11 6.14 0.03
C THR A 52 5.94 6.00 -0.95
N TRP A 53 6.19 5.48 -2.16
CA TRP A 53 5.12 5.13 -3.08
C TRP A 53 4.46 3.83 -2.65
N MET A 54 3.13 3.83 -2.63
CA MET A 54 2.35 2.68 -2.24
C MET A 54 1.23 2.36 -3.22
N GLY A 55 0.99 1.06 -3.35
CA GLY A 55 -0.15 0.46 -3.99
C GLY A 55 -0.64 -0.69 -3.14
N PHE A 56 -1.92 -1.03 -3.28
CA PHE A 56 -2.52 -2.12 -2.53
C PHE A 56 -3.61 -2.81 -3.34
N ARG A 57 -3.92 -4.04 -2.94
CA ARG A 57 -5.10 -4.78 -3.37
C ARG A 57 -5.70 -5.56 -2.21
N ILE A 58 -7.02 -5.75 -2.24
CA ILE A 58 -7.69 -6.71 -1.36
C ILE A 58 -7.27 -8.13 -1.79
N MET A 59 -7.04 -9.03 -0.84
CA MET A 59 -6.59 -10.40 -1.08
C MET A 59 -7.74 -11.39 -1.25
N ASP A 60 -8.76 -11.00 -2.01
CA ASP A 60 -9.92 -11.82 -2.35
C ASP A 60 -10.55 -11.25 -3.63
N ASP A 61 -10.77 -12.11 -4.62
CA ASP A 61 -11.32 -11.73 -5.92
C ASP A 61 -12.87 -11.80 -5.93
N ASP A 62 -13.51 -12.25 -4.83
CA ASP A 62 -14.96 -12.17 -4.70
C ASP A 62 -15.40 -10.69 -4.74
N PRO A 63 -16.29 -10.27 -5.67
CA PRO A 63 -16.80 -8.90 -5.72
C PRO A 63 -17.52 -8.43 -4.44
N LYS A 64 -17.88 -9.35 -3.54
CA LYS A 64 -18.48 -9.08 -2.22
C LYS A 64 -17.44 -8.95 -1.11
N ALA A 65 -16.17 -9.25 -1.39
CA ALA A 65 -15.09 -9.05 -0.44
C ALA A 65 -14.97 -7.57 -0.08
N TRP A 66 -14.72 -7.32 1.19
CA TRP A 66 -14.59 -5.97 1.72
C TRP A 66 -13.52 -5.95 2.80
N GLY A 67 -12.82 -4.84 2.95
CA GLY A 67 -11.90 -4.61 4.04
C GLY A 67 -12.17 -3.25 4.68
N LEU A 68 -12.10 -3.20 6.00
CA LEU A 68 -12.16 -1.97 6.78
C LEU A 68 -10.78 -1.70 7.38
N TYR A 69 -10.24 -0.53 7.07
CA TYR A 69 -8.91 -0.11 7.48
C TYR A 69 -8.96 1.31 8.03
N GLY A 70 -8.14 1.57 9.05
CA GLY A 70 -7.89 2.90 9.58
C GLY A 70 -6.60 3.48 8.99
N VAL A 71 -6.59 4.79 8.80
CA VAL A 71 -5.43 5.55 8.34
C VAL A 71 -5.18 6.70 9.30
N PHE A 72 -3.96 6.81 9.81
CA PHE A 72 -3.52 7.93 10.62
C PHE A 72 -2.29 8.56 9.99
N CYS A 73 -2.24 9.89 9.94
CA CYS A 73 -1.09 10.62 9.42
C CYS A 73 -0.44 11.45 10.52
N ALA A 74 0.89 11.48 10.55
CA ALA A 74 1.67 12.36 11.40
C ALA A 74 2.85 12.94 10.61
N PRO A 75 2.94 14.28 10.46
CA PRO A 75 1.97 15.32 10.82
C PRO A 75 0.59 15.15 10.16
N GLY A 76 -0.40 15.91 10.63
CA GLY A 76 -1.78 15.85 10.12
C GLY A 76 -1.84 16.07 8.60
N TRP A 77 -2.75 15.35 7.94
CA TRP A 77 -2.88 15.32 6.48
C TRP A 77 -3.52 16.60 5.90
N HIS A 78 -3.00 17.05 4.76
CA HIS A 78 -3.58 18.08 3.90
C HIS A 78 -3.72 17.59 2.45
N PHE A 79 -4.61 18.22 1.67
CA PHE A 79 -4.79 17.88 0.24
C PHE A 79 -3.50 18.04 -0.59
N ASP A 80 -2.62 18.94 -0.18
CA ASP A 80 -1.36 19.20 -0.88
C ASP A 80 -0.28 18.14 -0.56
N ASP A 81 -0.52 17.27 0.43
CA ASP A 81 0.45 16.27 0.87
C ASP A 81 0.40 14.98 0.05
N ILE A 82 -0.64 14.79 -0.79
CA ILE A 82 -0.80 13.59 -1.60
C ILE A 82 -0.30 13.80 -3.03
N ALA A 83 0.61 12.93 -3.46
CA ALA A 83 0.96 12.78 -4.87
C ALA A 83 0.37 11.48 -5.40
N ILE A 84 -0.43 11.56 -6.46
CA ILE A 84 -1.04 10.40 -7.13
C ILE A 84 -0.39 10.23 -8.50
N ALA A 85 -0.12 8.98 -8.88
CA ALA A 85 0.38 8.64 -10.20
C ALA A 85 -0.18 7.30 -10.71
N PRO A 86 -0.34 7.15 -12.04
CA PRO A 86 -0.67 5.86 -12.63
C PRO A 86 0.51 4.88 -12.48
N ALA A 87 0.22 3.58 -12.56
CA ALA A 87 1.25 2.55 -12.43
C ALA A 87 2.35 2.67 -13.50
N SER A 88 2.01 3.13 -14.72
CA SER A 88 2.97 3.36 -15.80
C SER A 88 4.10 4.31 -15.38
N ASP A 89 3.75 5.39 -14.68
CA ASP A 89 4.71 6.40 -14.24
C ASP A 89 5.60 5.87 -13.12
N ILE A 90 5.03 5.05 -12.23
CA ILE A 90 5.80 4.38 -11.18
C ILE A 90 6.77 3.38 -11.79
N ILE A 91 6.35 2.58 -12.77
CA ILE A 91 7.21 1.64 -13.49
C ILE A 91 8.33 2.39 -14.24
N ALA A 92 8.02 3.52 -14.88
CA ALA A 92 9.03 4.32 -15.57
C ALA A 92 10.09 4.87 -14.60
N ARG A 93 9.70 5.22 -13.37
CA ARG A 93 10.61 5.71 -12.31
C ARG A 93 11.38 4.58 -11.63
N PHE A 94 10.77 3.42 -11.46
CA PHE A 94 11.33 2.25 -10.79
C PHE A 94 11.22 1.00 -11.67
N PRO A 95 12.00 0.90 -12.76
CA PRO A 95 11.85 -0.19 -13.73
C PRO A 95 12.04 -1.58 -13.12
N HIS A 96 12.91 -1.71 -12.11
CA HIS A 96 13.16 -2.97 -11.38
C HIS A 96 11.94 -3.47 -10.61
N ALA A 97 11.01 -2.58 -10.26
CA ALA A 97 9.77 -2.91 -9.56
C ALA A 97 8.64 -3.33 -10.51
N GLY A 98 8.86 -3.23 -11.83
CA GLY A 98 7.82 -3.31 -12.84
C GLY A 98 6.95 -4.58 -12.76
N GLU A 99 7.58 -5.74 -12.58
CA GLU A 99 6.87 -7.01 -12.48
C GLU A 99 5.99 -7.09 -11.23
N ARG A 100 6.48 -6.61 -10.08
CA ARG A 100 5.68 -6.59 -8.84
C ARG A 100 4.54 -5.58 -8.91
N ILE A 101 4.77 -4.42 -9.53
CA ILE A 101 3.72 -3.40 -9.75
C ILE A 101 2.59 -3.96 -10.63
N LYS A 102 2.92 -4.71 -11.69
CA LYS A 102 1.93 -5.37 -12.55
C LYS A 102 1.17 -6.45 -11.79
N ALA A 103 1.87 -7.28 -11.01
CA ALA A 103 1.28 -8.37 -10.22
C ALA A 103 0.33 -7.88 -9.10
N LEU A 104 0.45 -6.62 -8.68
CA LEU A 104 -0.43 -6.01 -7.69
C LEU A 104 -1.81 -5.63 -8.25
N ARG A 105 -1.99 -5.59 -9.58
CA ARG A 105 -3.31 -5.34 -10.17
C ARG A 105 -4.23 -6.54 -9.94
N MET A 106 -5.53 -6.28 -9.89
CA MET A 106 -6.55 -7.33 -10.03
C MET A 106 -6.24 -8.16 -11.28
N ALA A 107 -6.46 -9.47 -11.23
CA ALA A 107 -6.60 -10.25 -12.46
C ALA A 107 -7.78 -9.64 -13.24
N GLU A 108 -7.56 -9.32 -14.53
CA GLU A 108 -8.63 -8.87 -15.43
C GLU A 108 -9.71 -9.93 -15.61
#